data_AF-A0A9P0CXW2-F1
#
_entry.id   AF-A0A9P0CXW2-F1
#
_cell.length_a   1.000
_cell.length_b   1.000
_cell.length_c   1.000
_cell.angle_alpha   90.00
_cell.angle_beta   90.00
_cell.angle_gamma   90.00
#
_symmetry.space_group_name_H-M   'P 1'
#
loop_
_entity.id
_entity.type
_entity.pdbx_description
1 polymer ?
#
loop_
_entity_poly.entity_id
_entity_poly.type
_entity_poly.pdbx_seq_one_letter_code
_entity_poly.pdbx_strand_id
1 'polypeptide(L)'
;MDADIMEDNNDQRDDDDKRSDISDDDLERSIKETLENSENHGELSKPTLNKCQQNKKRFLVPWTSQQKTTAKMFYKNHIDNKRPPKQHEYEELCQKYPGMFDNKSWTKIKVFIQNMYSKKTFYDDK
;
A
#
# COMPACT_ATOMS: atom_id res chain seq x y z
N MET A 1 5.64 -56.40 -11.26
CA MET A 1 4.66 -55.45 -10.70
C MET A 1 5.37 -54.13 -10.69
N ASP A 2 5.29 -53.43 -11.82
CA ASP A 2 6.00 -52.17 -12.04
C ASP A 2 5.20 -51.03 -11.42
N ALA A 3 5.89 -50.18 -10.66
CA ALA A 3 5.33 -49.08 -9.90
C ALA A 3 5.38 -47.81 -10.75
N ASP A 4 4.25 -47.42 -11.34
CA ASP A 4 4.09 -46.10 -11.95
C ASP A 4 3.50 -45.13 -10.91
N ILE A 5 4.39 -44.28 -10.38
CA ILE A 5 4.09 -43.06 -9.64
C ILE A 5 3.60 -42.01 -10.65
N MET A 6 2.32 -41.63 -10.54
CA MET A 6 1.77 -40.46 -11.23
C MET A 6 1.96 -39.24 -10.33
N GLU A 7 2.98 -38.44 -10.61
CA GLU A 7 3.14 -37.09 -10.03
C GLU A 7 2.20 -36.13 -10.80
N ASP A 8 0.99 -35.96 -10.28
CA ASP A 8 0.04 -34.97 -10.79
C ASP A 8 0.41 -33.57 -10.25
N ASN A 9 0.95 -32.75 -11.14
CA ASN A 9 1.27 -31.36 -10.90
C ASN A 9 -0.04 -30.55 -10.87
N ASN A 10 -0.54 -30.27 -9.67
CA ASN A 10 -1.66 -29.34 -9.49
C ASN A 10 -1.17 -27.89 -9.68
N ASP A 11 -0.89 -27.51 -10.93
CA ASP A 11 -0.63 -26.15 -11.39
C ASP A 11 -1.96 -25.40 -11.47
N GLN A 12 -2.42 -24.93 -10.30
CA GLN A 12 -3.68 -24.21 -10.17
C GLN A 12 -3.51 -22.79 -10.73
N ARG A 13 -3.86 -22.65 -12.01
CA ARG A 13 -3.99 -21.37 -12.70
C ARG A 13 -5.29 -20.71 -12.24
N ASP A 14 -5.19 -19.77 -11.31
CA ASP A 14 -6.29 -18.88 -10.96
C ASP A 14 -6.38 -17.75 -11.99
N ASP A 15 -7.04 -18.05 -13.12
CA ASP A 15 -7.64 -17.06 -14.02
C ASP A 15 -9.03 -16.71 -13.48
N ASP A 16 -9.19 -15.53 -12.88
CA ASP A 16 -10.52 -14.91 -12.77
C ASP A 16 -10.39 -13.38 -12.70
N ASP A 17 -10.23 -12.81 -13.90
CA ASP A 17 -10.23 -11.38 -14.19
C ASP A 17 -11.68 -10.86 -14.12
N LYS A 18 -12.23 -10.70 -12.90
CA LYS A 18 -13.53 -10.04 -12.70
C LYS A 18 -13.35 -8.53 -12.74
N ARG A 19 -13.39 -7.97 -13.96
CA ARG A 19 -13.69 -6.56 -14.19
C ARG A 19 -15.12 -6.25 -13.69
N SER A 20 -15.22 -5.66 -12.50
CA SER A 20 -16.46 -5.02 -12.06
C SER A 20 -16.60 -3.69 -12.77
N ASP A 21 -17.51 -3.64 -13.75
CA ASP A 21 -17.92 -2.44 -14.46
C ASP A 21 -18.71 -1.54 -13.50
N ILE A 22 -18.06 -0.51 -12.95
CA ILE A 22 -18.70 0.54 -12.16
C ILE A 22 -19.04 1.67 -13.13
N SER A 23 -20.34 1.82 -13.40
CA SER A 23 -20.90 2.89 -14.22
C SER A 23 -20.78 4.24 -13.48
N ASP A 24 -20.03 5.17 -14.06
CA ASP A 24 -19.65 6.49 -13.50
C ASP A 24 -20.75 7.59 -13.60
N ASP A 25 -22.04 7.24 -13.65
CA ASP A 25 -23.10 8.18 -14.12
C ASP A 25 -24.06 8.75 -13.05
N ASP A 26 -23.85 8.57 -11.73
CA ASP A 26 -24.87 8.98 -10.73
C ASP A 26 -24.36 9.66 -9.44
N LEU A 27 -23.31 10.49 -9.52
CA LEU A 27 -22.83 11.28 -8.35
C LEU A 27 -22.83 12.81 -8.55
N GLU A 28 -23.33 13.33 -9.68
CA GLU A 28 -23.18 14.76 -10.01
C GLU A 28 -24.41 15.65 -9.75
N ARG A 29 -25.45 15.15 -9.04
CA ARG A 29 -26.73 15.89 -8.87
C ARG A 29 -27.06 16.38 -7.46
N SER A 30 -26.13 16.33 -6.51
CA SER A 30 -26.40 16.71 -5.10
C SER A 30 -25.63 17.95 -4.59
N ILE A 31 -24.88 18.68 -5.44
CA ILE A 31 -24.04 19.82 -4.99
C ILE A 31 -24.57 21.20 -5.48
N LYS A 32 -25.59 21.24 -6.35
CA LYS A 32 -26.00 22.47 -7.04
C LYS A 32 -27.03 23.36 -6.31
N GLU A 33 -27.51 23.00 -5.13
CA GLU A 33 -28.63 23.71 -4.49
C GLU A 33 -28.27 24.21 -3.08
N THR A 34 -27.20 25.01 -2.94
CA THR A 34 -26.96 25.79 -1.69
C THR A 34 -26.14 27.07 -1.86
N LEU A 35 -26.09 27.68 -3.05
CA LEU A 35 -25.34 28.94 -3.25
C LEU A 35 -26.14 29.97 -4.05
N GLU A 36 -27.33 30.32 -3.57
CA GLU A 36 -27.99 31.58 -3.90
C GLU A 36 -28.20 32.39 -2.62
N ASN A 37 -27.27 33.30 -2.34
CA ASN A 37 -27.48 34.64 -1.78
C ASN A 37 -26.21 35.16 -1.10
N SER A 38 -25.50 36.07 -1.76
CA SER A 38 -25.26 37.44 -1.26
C SER A 38 -24.19 38.10 -2.14
N GLU A 39 -24.66 39.02 -2.97
CA GLU A 39 -23.87 40.00 -3.69
C GLU A 39 -23.01 40.81 -2.71
N ASN A 40 -21.71 40.95 -3.01
CA ASN A 40 -20.92 42.08 -2.52
C ASN A 40 -19.82 42.42 -3.54
N HIS A 41 -20.06 43.53 -4.23
CA HIS A 41 -19.08 44.23 -5.06
C HIS A 41 -18.02 44.85 -4.14
N GLY A 42 -16.74 44.53 -4.37
CA GLY A 42 -15.63 45.08 -3.60
C GLY A 42 -14.30 44.84 -4.30
N GLU A 43 -13.91 45.82 -5.10
CA GLU A 43 -12.63 45.97 -5.78
C GLU A 43 -11.48 45.99 -4.74
N LEU A 44 -10.64 44.93 -4.70
CA LEU A 44 -9.41 44.97 -3.90
C LEU A 44 -8.33 44.04 -4.46
N SER A 45 -7.31 44.69 -5.02
CA SER A 45 -5.90 44.29 -5.14
C SER A 45 -5.55 42.87 -4.70
N LYS A 46 -5.28 41.97 -5.67
CA LYS A 46 -4.71 40.64 -5.38
C LYS A 46 -3.31 40.80 -4.76
N PRO A 47 -3.08 40.44 -3.48
CA PRO A 47 -1.73 40.22 -3.00
C PRO A 47 -1.29 38.85 -3.52
N THR A 48 -0.29 38.82 -4.40
CA THR A 48 0.42 37.59 -4.75
C THR A 48 1.13 37.06 -3.49
N LEU A 49 0.46 36.15 -2.78
CA LEU A 49 1.04 35.40 -1.67
C LEU A 49 2.09 34.44 -2.22
N ASN A 50 3.33 34.93 -2.28
CA ASN A 50 4.53 34.10 -2.36
C ASN A 50 4.60 33.22 -1.11
N LYS A 51 3.96 32.04 -1.15
CA LYS A 51 4.15 31.00 -0.13
C LYS A 51 5.58 30.47 -0.26
N CYS A 52 6.49 31.05 0.52
CA CYS A 52 7.78 30.44 0.84
C CYS A 52 7.49 29.12 1.55
N GLN A 53 7.45 28.01 0.80
CA GLN A 53 7.27 26.67 1.33
C GLN A 53 8.53 26.31 2.11
N GLN A 54 8.53 26.60 3.41
CA GLN A 54 9.57 26.12 4.30
C GLN A 54 9.58 24.59 4.23
N ASN A 55 10.65 24.03 3.66
CA ASN A 55 10.86 22.60 3.52
C ASN A 55 10.89 21.95 4.90
N LYS A 56 9.74 21.45 5.37
CA LYS A 56 9.68 20.69 6.63
C LYS A 56 10.57 19.46 6.48
N LYS A 57 11.64 19.40 7.29
CA LYS A 57 12.52 18.23 7.36
C LYS A 57 11.67 17.00 7.70
N ARG A 58 11.74 15.96 6.87
CA ARG A 58 10.98 14.73 7.07
C ARG A 58 11.62 13.94 8.21
N PHE A 59 10.84 13.56 9.22
CA PHE A 59 11.28 12.62 10.24
C PHE A 59 11.13 11.19 9.71
N LEU A 60 12.24 10.49 9.53
CA LEU A 60 12.26 9.10 9.13
C LEU A 60 12.06 8.23 10.36
N VAL A 61 10.93 7.52 10.42
CA VAL A 61 10.71 6.51 11.47
C VAL A 61 11.46 5.24 11.08
N PRO A 62 12.50 4.82 11.83
CA PRO A 62 13.25 3.61 11.53
C PRO A 62 12.37 2.36 11.69
N TRP A 63 12.82 1.26 11.10
CA TRP A 63 12.23 -0.06 11.31
C TRP A 63 12.86 -0.72 12.53
N THR A 64 12.05 -1.20 13.47
CA THR A 64 12.57 -1.99 14.59
C THR A 64 13.01 -3.37 14.08
N SER A 65 13.94 -4.02 14.80
CA SER A 65 14.39 -5.37 14.43
C SER A 65 13.24 -6.37 14.42
N GLN A 66 12.35 -6.28 15.42
CA GLN A 66 11.17 -7.14 15.51
C GLN A 66 10.21 -6.91 14.32
N GLN A 67 9.96 -5.65 13.91
CA GLN A 67 9.14 -5.35 12.74
C GLN A 67 9.71 -5.98 11.46
N LYS A 68 11.03 -5.89 11.28
CA LYS A 68 11.71 -6.48 10.11
C LYS A 68 11.55 -8.00 10.11
N THR A 69 11.82 -8.65 11.24
CA THR A 69 11.74 -10.11 11.35
C THR A 69 10.32 -10.60 11.10
N THR A 70 9.32 -10.00 11.74
CA THR A 70 7.92 -10.37 11.55
C THR A 70 7.47 -10.18 10.10
N ALA A 71 7.79 -9.05 9.47
CA ALA A 71 7.44 -8.80 8.08
C ALA A 71 8.14 -9.77 7.12
N LYS A 72 9.42 -10.08 7.35
CA LYS A 72 10.16 -11.09 6.55
C LYS A 72 9.55 -12.47 6.69
N MET A 73 9.19 -12.89 7.90
CA MET A 73 8.58 -14.20 8.15
C MET A 73 7.20 -14.31 7.51
N PHE A 74 6.37 -13.28 7.63
CA PHE A 74 5.02 -13.27 7.07
C PHE A 74 5.04 -13.30 5.53
N TYR A 75 5.87 -12.47 4.90
CA TYR A 75 5.95 -12.35 3.44
C TYR A 75 7.05 -13.23 2.82
N LYS A 76 7.50 -14.29 3.49
CA LYS A 76 8.58 -15.15 2.99
C LYS A 76 8.30 -15.63 1.57
N ASN A 77 7.09 -16.13 1.32
CA ASN A 77 6.65 -16.59 0.01
C ASN A 77 6.69 -15.50 -1.07
N HIS A 78 6.39 -14.25 -0.71
CA HIS A 78 6.45 -13.10 -1.62
C HIS A 78 7.88 -12.68 -1.93
N ILE A 79 8.77 -12.78 -0.94
CA ILE A 79 10.19 -12.48 -1.09
C ILE A 79 10.85 -13.51 -2.00
N ASP A 80 10.60 -14.79 -1.75
CA ASP A 80 11.18 -15.91 -2.50
C ASP A 80 10.72 -15.90 -3.96
N ASN A 81 9.42 -15.68 -4.20
CA ASN A 81 8.85 -15.62 -5.54
C ASN A 81 8.93 -14.23 -6.21
N LYS A 82 9.52 -13.24 -5.52
CA LYS A 82 9.58 -11.83 -5.96
C LYS A 82 8.21 -11.26 -6.35
N ARG A 83 7.16 -11.69 -5.66
CA ARG A 83 5.77 -11.25 -5.90
C ARG A 83 5.43 -10.08 -4.98
N PRO A 84 4.94 -8.95 -5.50
CA PRO A 84 4.53 -7.83 -4.67
C PRO A 84 3.45 -8.28 -3.69
N PRO A 85 3.50 -7.84 -2.41
CA PRO A 85 2.40 -8.09 -1.50
C PRO A 85 1.15 -7.35 -1.96
N LYS A 86 -0.01 -7.85 -1.55
CA LYS A 86 -1.34 -7.25 -1.77
C LYS A 86 -1.84 -6.57 -0.50
N GLN A 87 -2.78 -5.64 -0.66
CA GLN A 87 -3.26 -4.83 0.46
C GLN A 87 -4.01 -5.65 1.52
N HIS A 88 -4.80 -6.66 1.12
CA HIS A 88 -5.47 -7.55 2.08
C HIS A 88 -4.48 -8.31 2.96
N GLU A 89 -3.33 -8.74 2.40
CA GLU A 89 -2.29 -9.43 3.18
C GLU A 89 -1.69 -8.51 4.25
N TYR A 90 -1.69 -7.19 4.02
CA TYR A 90 -1.30 -6.22 5.04
C TYR A 90 -2.35 -6.09 6.13
N GLU A 91 -3.63 -6.11 5.78
CA GLU A 91 -4.70 -6.11 6.77
C GLU A 91 -4.63 -7.38 7.64
N GLU A 92 -4.38 -8.54 7.04
CA GLU A 92 -4.12 -9.80 7.75
C GLU A 92 -2.88 -9.70 8.67
N LEU A 93 -1.79 -9.08 8.22
CA LEU A 93 -0.61 -8.84 9.05
C LEU A 93 -0.96 -7.97 10.28
N CYS A 94 -1.74 -6.90 10.09
CA CYS A 94 -2.18 -6.02 11.17
C CYS A 94 -3.15 -6.73 12.14
N GLN A 95 -4.02 -7.60 11.64
CA GLN A 95 -4.90 -8.42 12.48
C GLN A 95 -4.10 -9.43 13.31
N LYS A 96 -3.07 -10.04 12.72
CA LYS A 96 -2.22 -11.04 13.39
C LYS A 96 -1.25 -10.41 14.40
N TYR A 97 -0.79 -9.19 14.13
CA TYR A 97 0.14 -8.44 14.99
C TYR A 97 -0.38 -7.02 15.25
N PRO A 98 -1.44 -6.86 16.07
CA PRO A 98 -2.01 -5.55 16.35
C PRO A 98 -1.01 -4.64 17.07
N GLY A 99 -0.97 -3.36 16.74
CA GLY A 99 -0.05 -2.38 17.35
C GLY A 99 1.39 -2.43 16.81
N MET A 100 1.76 -3.49 16.10
CA MET A 100 3.13 -3.73 15.64
C MET A 100 3.51 -2.84 14.46
N PHE A 101 2.56 -2.57 13.56
CA PHE A 101 2.78 -1.87 12.29
C PHE A 101 2.01 -0.55 12.16
N ASP A 102 1.38 -0.06 13.23
CA ASP A 102 0.56 1.16 13.23
C ASP A 102 1.34 2.40 12.77
N ASN A 103 2.65 2.42 12.98
CA ASN A 103 3.55 3.48 12.55
C ASN A 103 4.04 3.32 11.09
N LYS A 104 3.59 2.29 10.37
CA LYS A 104 3.97 1.98 8.98
C LYS A 104 2.72 1.85 8.12
N SER A 105 2.52 2.81 7.21
CA SER A 105 1.49 2.67 6.17
C SER A 105 1.77 1.46 5.25
N TRP A 106 0.71 0.90 4.67
CA TRP A 106 0.76 -0.11 3.60
C TRP A 106 1.90 0.09 2.59
N THR A 107 2.02 1.30 2.02
CA THR A 107 3.06 1.63 1.03
C THR A 107 4.49 1.38 1.55
N LYS A 108 4.75 1.60 2.84
CA LYS A 108 6.06 1.35 3.46
C LYS A 108 6.33 -0.15 3.59
N ILE A 109 5.32 -0.95 3.92
CA ILE A 109 5.43 -2.42 3.95
C ILE A 109 5.72 -2.93 2.54
N LYS A 110 4.92 -2.52 1.54
CA LYS A 110 5.11 -2.91 0.15
C LYS A 110 6.53 -2.61 -0.35
N VAL A 111 7.02 -1.38 -0.14
CA VAL A 111 8.38 -0.99 -0.51
C VAL A 111 9.43 -1.79 0.26
N PHE A 112 9.19 -2.07 1.56
CA PHE A 112 10.10 -2.88 2.35
C PHE A 112 10.24 -4.31 1.78
N ILE A 113 9.12 -4.97 1.46
CA ILE A 113 9.13 -6.32 0.87
C ILE A 113 9.78 -6.30 -0.52
N GLN A 114 9.45 -5.32 -1.36
CA GLN A 114 10.07 -5.18 -2.68
C GLN A 114 11.59 -4.99 -2.60
N ASN A 115 12.07 -4.21 -1.61
CA ASN A 115 13.50 -4.03 -1.38
C ASN A 115 14.22 -5.32 -0.96
N MET A 116 13.50 -6.33 -0.47
CA MET A 116 14.07 -7.63 -0.14
C MET A 116 14.37 -8.50 -1.37
N TYR A 117 13.76 -8.24 -2.54
CA TYR A 117 13.97 -9.06 -3.74
C TYR A 117 15.38 -8.98 -4.32
N SER A 118 16.07 -7.85 -4.10
CA SER A 118 17.31 -7.50 -4.79
C SER A 118 18.56 -7.53 -3.90
N LYS A 119 18.46 -7.97 -2.64
CA LYS A 119 19.57 -7.94 -1.67
C LYS A 119 19.61 -9.28 -0.92
N LYS A 120 20.56 -10.19 -1.19
CA LYS A 120 21.90 -10.20 -0.54
C LYS A 120 21.84 -9.50 0.82
N THR A 121 21.41 -10.22 1.84
CA THR A 121 21.06 -9.72 3.16
C THR A 121 22.32 -9.23 3.90
N PHE A 122 22.72 -7.96 3.70
CA PHE A 122 23.71 -7.28 4.55
C PHE A 122 23.19 -6.99 5.98
N TYR A 123 22.12 -7.66 6.42
CA TYR A 123 21.44 -7.39 7.70
C TYR A 123 21.42 -8.60 8.64
N ASP A 124 22.09 -9.70 8.30
CA ASP A 124 22.20 -10.88 9.16
C ASP A 124 23.52 -10.93 9.98
N ASP A 125 24.43 -9.96 9.81
CA ASP A 125 25.67 -9.84 10.60
C ASP A 125 25.65 -8.61 11.52
N LYS A 126 25.13 -8.74 12.74
CA LYS A 126 25.59 -7.98 13.91
C LYS A 126 25.07 -8.52 15.23
#